data_AF-A0A6I3L9Y0-F1
#
_entry.id   AF-A0A6I3L9Y0-F1
#
_cell.length_a   1.000
_cell.length_b   1.000
_cell.length_c   1.000
_cell.angle_alpha   90.00
_cell.angle_beta   90.00
_cell.angle_gamma   90.00
#
_symmetry.space_group_name_H-M   'P 1'
#
loop_
_entity.id
_entity.type
_entity.pdbx_description
1 polymer ?
#
loop_
_entity_poly.entity_id
_entity_poly.type
_entity_poly.pdbx_seq_one_letter_code
_entity_poly.pdbx_strand_id
1 'polypeptide(L)'
;MSEGQTPPVEPPQARAEELLQRRQQALCNYLDASADIAATRIRANLSGWQRWLQQLPRSPVTRATARRDALVRDLSVHGVGADDHRWGALSGAFIRSLGTPYCLEDTLSGLALRYGGAAPHWARRLRVLSRATEQARPLAAVGDRAVVADLTEDLLAVTLTAPDEAARQELSDHLPGVLRPVPFDIESLRRSDSLVEVVFEIYADTVKLDSITVNPELRGAGLGTAVLQQLCRAADAHHLYIVGQLVPTFRDDDSAVPILAAWCRNHGFAVNERLGGRIARSPMSVPDPAPR
;
A
#
# COMPACT_ATOMS: atom_id res chain seq x y z
N MET A 1 34.03 8.39 -23.09
CA MET A 1 32.71 7.73 -23.13
C MET A 1 32.72 6.73 -21.97
N SER A 2 32.36 7.18 -20.76
CA SER A 2 32.27 6.27 -19.60
C SER A 2 30.97 5.49 -19.70
N GLU A 3 31.09 4.18 -19.88
CA GLU A 3 30.00 3.25 -19.66
C GLU A 3 29.59 3.36 -18.19
N GLY A 4 28.39 3.90 -17.97
CA GLY A 4 27.80 4.00 -16.64
C GLY A 4 27.61 2.61 -16.10
N GLN A 5 28.40 2.27 -15.07
CA GLN A 5 28.17 1.10 -14.24
C GLN A 5 26.73 1.14 -13.74
N THR A 6 25.93 0.21 -14.26
CA THR A 6 24.63 -0.10 -13.67
C THR A 6 24.92 -0.58 -12.25
N PRO A 7 24.32 0.04 -11.20
CA PRO A 7 24.57 -0.41 -9.85
C PRO A 7 24.16 -1.89 -9.70
N PRO A 8 24.88 -2.66 -8.89
CA PRO A 8 24.60 -4.08 -8.71
C PRO A 8 23.14 -4.27 -8.26
N VAL A 9 22.44 -5.20 -8.92
CA VAL A 9 21.09 -5.60 -8.53
C VAL A 9 21.21 -6.35 -7.20
N GLU A 10 21.06 -5.62 -6.10
CA GLU A 10 20.99 -6.22 -4.77
C GLU A 10 19.88 -7.28 -4.70
N PRO A 11 20.12 -8.40 -3.98
CA PRO A 11 19.15 -9.47 -3.87
C PRO A 11 17.86 -8.95 -3.21
N PRO A 12 16.68 -9.42 -3.65
CA PRO A 12 15.38 -8.92 -3.19
C PRO A 12 15.17 -9.05 -1.67
N GLN A 13 15.84 -10.01 -1.01
CA GLN A 13 15.84 -10.16 0.45
C GLN A 13 16.54 -8.99 1.16
N ALA A 14 17.70 -8.55 0.67
CA ALA A 14 18.44 -7.43 1.25
C ALA A 14 17.64 -6.11 1.20
N ARG A 15 16.85 -5.91 0.13
CA ARG A 15 16.00 -4.71 -0.02
C ARG A 15 14.80 -4.71 0.92
N ALA A 16 14.17 -5.87 1.12
CA ALA A 16 13.07 -6.01 2.07
C ALA A 16 13.55 -5.76 3.51
N GLU A 17 14.71 -6.30 3.88
CA GLU A 17 15.34 -6.06 5.19
C GLU A 17 15.71 -4.58 5.38
N GLU A 18 16.26 -3.91 4.36
CA GLU A 18 16.58 -2.49 4.43
C GLU A 18 15.33 -1.63 4.68
N LEU A 19 14.21 -1.95 4.04
CA LEU A 19 12.93 -1.27 4.23
C LEU A 19 12.39 -1.45 5.66
N LEU A 20 12.49 -2.66 6.23
CA LEU A 20 12.13 -2.92 7.62
C LEU A 20 13.01 -2.14 8.61
N GLN A 21 14.33 -2.10 8.36
CA GLN A 21 15.26 -1.33 9.19
C GLN A 21 14.93 0.16 9.16
N ARG A 22 14.59 0.71 7.99
CA ARG A 22 14.16 2.11 7.84
C ARG A 22 12.86 2.40 8.58
N ARG A 23 11.88 1.50 8.49
CA ARG A 23 10.62 1.58 9.27
C ARG A 23 10.90 1.65 10.75
N GLN A 24 11.73 0.72 11.25
CA GLN A 24 12.06 0.65 12.66
C GLN A 24 12.80 1.91 13.14
N GLN A 25 13.78 2.38 12.37
CA GLN A 25 14.52 3.61 12.72
C GLN A 25 13.61 4.84 12.76
N ALA A 26 12.71 4.98 11.80
CA ALA A 26 11.75 6.10 11.77
C ALA A 26 10.81 6.06 12.98
N LEU A 27 10.33 4.87 13.36
CA LEU A 27 9.52 4.68 14.57
C LEU A 27 10.29 5.05 15.83
N CYS A 28 11.53 4.56 15.99
CA CYS A 28 12.36 4.88 17.15
C CYS A 28 12.58 6.40 17.27
N ASN A 29 12.94 7.07 16.16
CA ASN A 29 13.13 8.53 16.15
C ASN A 29 11.86 9.27 16.61
N TYR A 30 10.68 8.82 16.17
CA TYR A 30 9.40 9.38 16.58
C TYR A 30 9.08 9.14 18.07
N LEU A 31 9.32 7.93 18.57
CA LEU A 31 9.07 7.58 19.97
C LEU A 31 10.00 8.35 20.91
N ASP A 32 11.28 8.49 20.55
CA ASP A 32 12.25 9.29 21.29
C ASP A 32 11.83 10.77 21.35
N ALA A 33 11.42 11.35 20.21
CA ALA A 33 10.92 12.72 20.18
C ALA A 33 9.63 12.90 20.99
N SER A 34 8.78 11.88 21.06
CA SER A 34 7.56 11.90 21.86
C SER A 34 7.87 11.83 23.36
N ALA A 35 8.84 11.00 23.76
CA ALA A 35 9.34 10.93 25.13
C ALA A 35 10.00 12.26 25.55
N ASP A 36 10.77 12.89 24.67
CA ASP A 36 11.40 14.19 24.88
C ASP A 36 10.36 15.30 25.18
N ILE A 37 9.21 15.29 24.50
CA ILE A 37 8.11 16.23 24.79
C ILE A 37 7.57 16.01 26.19
N ALA A 38 7.32 14.76 26.58
CA ALA A 38 6.80 14.42 27.91
C ALA A 38 7.79 14.87 29.00
N ALA A 39 9.08 14.55 28.85
CA ALA A 39 10.13 14.96 29.77
C ALA A 39 10.29 16.49 29.84
N THR A 40 10.17 17.18 28.70
CA THR A 40 10.25 18.65 28.65
C THR A 40 9.05 19.31 29.32
N ARG A 41 7.84 18.75 29.17
CA ARG A 41 6.64 19.22 29.88
C ARG A 41 6.75 19.01 31.40
N ILE A 42 7.26 17.86 31.83
CA ILE A 42 7.50 17.58 33.26
C ILE A 42 8.48 18.60 33.84
N ARG A 43 9.64 18.79 33.20
CA ARG A 43 10.64 19.79 33.64
C ARG A 43 10.07 21.20 33.68
N ALA A 44 9.31 21.60 32.67
CA ALA A 44 8.71 22.93 32.61
C ALA A 44 7.62 23.15 33.67
N ASN A 45 6.88 22.11 34.05
CA ASN A 45 5.92 22.17 35.15
C ASN A 45 6.61 22.24 36.53
N LEU A 46 7.70 21.48 36.71
CA LEU A 46 8.46 21.47 37.96
C LEU A 46 9.23 22.77 38.21
N SER A 47 9.64 23.49 37.17
CA SER A 47 10.36 24.76 37.31
C SER A 47 9.47 25.95 37.70
N GLY A 48 8.14 25.75 37.82
CA GLY A 48 7.20 26.79 38.27
C GLY A 48 7.01 27.97 37.29
N TRP A 49 7.53 27.87 36.07
CA TRP A 49 7.41 28.91 35.06
C TRP A 49 5.95 29.12 34.63
N GLN A 50 5.56 30.38 34.43
CA GLN A 50 4.18 30.72 34.05
C GLN A 50 3.78 29.95 32.78
N ARG A 51 2.75 29.10 32.89
CA ARG A 51 2.28 28.17 31.84
C ARG A 51 2.08 28.83 30.46
N TRP A 52 1.76 30.12 30.41
CA TRP A 52 1.60 30.86 29.15
C TRP A 52 2.92 31.08 28.40
N LEU A 53 4.06 31.25 29.10
CA LEU A 53 5.38 31.38 28.46
C LEU A 53 5.81 30.10 27.73
N GLN A 54 5.26 28.95 28.13
CA GLN A 54 5.51 27.67 27.47
C GLN A 54 4.75 27.54 26.14
N GLN A 55 3.69 28.34 25.94
CA GLN A 55 2.93 28.41 24.70
C GLN A 55 3.50 29.43 23.71
N LEU A 56 4.53 30.19 24.11
CA LEU A 56 5.18 31.14 23.20
C LEU A 56 5.88 30.42 22.04
N PRO A 57 5.92 31.07 20.85
CA PRO A 57 6.76 30.62 19.75
C PRO A 57 8.21 30.44 20.23
N ARG A 58 8.86 29.35 19.81
CA ARG A 58 10.25 28.97 20.17
C ARG A 58 10.50 28.50 21.61
N SER A 59 9.47 28.34 22.44
CA SER A 59 9.62 27.69 23.75
C SER A 59 10.21 26.26 23.58
N PRO A 60 10.86 25.70 24.61
CA PRO A 60 11.35 24.31 24.55
C PRO A 60 10.25 23.30 24.20
N VAL A 61 9.04 23.48 24.72
CA VAL A 61 7.88 22.62 24.44
C VAL A 61 7.42 22.77 22.99
N THR A 62 7.35 24.01 22.48
CA THR A 62 6.98 24.28 21.09
C THR A 62 8.00 23.71 20.11
N ARG A 63 9.31 23.81 20.41
CA ARG A 63 10.37 23.21 19.59
C ARG A 63 10.33 21.68 19.59
N ALA A 64 10.13 21.06 20.74
CA ALA A 64 9.99 19.61 20.85
C ALA A 64 8.75 19.11 20.10
N THR A 65 7.63 19.84 20.20
CA THR A 65 6.39 19.53 19.46
C THR A 65 6.61 19.65 17.95
N ALA A 66 7.22 20.73 17.48
CA ALA A 66 7.54 20.91 16.06
C ALA A 66 8.47 19.81 15.52
N ARG A 67 9.46 19.36 16.32
CA ARG A 67 10.34 18.24 15.96
C ARG A 67 9.55 16.94 15.79
N ARG A 68 8.66 16.61 16.73
CA ARG A 68 7.79 15.43 16.61
C ARG A 68 6.90 15.55 15.38
N ASP A 69 6.27 16.70 15.16
CA ASP A 69 5.35 16.91 14.03
C ASP A 69 6.06 16.81 12.67
N ALA A 70 7.35 17.17 12.60
CA ALA A 70 8.18 16.90 11.43
C ALA A 70 8.39 15.40 11.22
N LEU A 71 8.75 14.67 12.29
CA LEU A 71 8.99 13.22 12.25
C LEU A 71 7.72 12.40 11.93
N VAL A 72 6.53 12.89 12.27
CA VAL A 72 5.26 12.26 11.87
C VAL A 72 5.17 12.09 10.35
N ARG A 73 5.64 13.08 9.59
CA ARG A 73 5.64 12.99 8.12
C ARG A 73 6.63 11.96 7.60
N ASP A 74 7.77 11.80 8.28
CA ASP A 74 8.77 10.80 7.91
C ASP A 74 8.23 9.37 8.11
N LEU A 75 7.26 9.17 9.02
CA LEU A 75 6.63 7.86 9.22
C LEU A 75 5.94 7.34 7.94
N SER A 76 5.27 8.21 7.18
CA SER A 76 4.60 7.80 5.94
C SER A 76 5.60 7.52 4.82
N VAL A 77 6.64 8.34 4.72
CA VAL A 77 7.76 8.17 3.78
C VAL A 77 8.45 6.81 3.97
N HIS A 78 8.53 6.32 5.20
CA HIS A 78 9.13 5.02 5.50
C HIS A 78 8.13 3.86 5.56
N GLY A 79 6.83 4.10 5.40
CA GLY A 79 5.81 3.05 5.45
C GLY A 79 5.61 2.46 6.85
N VAL A 80 5.79 3.26 7.90
CA VAL A 80 5.61 2.82 9.29
C VAL A 80 4.15 2.46 9.54
N GLY A 81 3.92 1.34 10.22
CA GLY A 81 2.59 0.79 10.51
C GLY A 81 2.01 -0.09 9.40
N ALA A 82 2.69 -0.20 8.25
CA ALA A 82 2.32 -1.16 7.21
C ALA A 82 2.55 -2.61 7.67
N ASP A 83 1.74 -3.52 7.14
CA ASP A 83 2.02 -4.94 7.25
C ASP A 83 3.18 -5.32 6.31
N ASP A 84 4.02 -6.26 6.73
CA ASP A 84 5.23 -6.63 6.00
C ASP A 84 4.93 -7.44 4.74
N HIS A 85 3.81 -8.17 4.74
CA HIS A 85 3.47 -9.12 3.67
C HIS A 85 2.10 -8.85 3.03
N ARG A 86 1.35 -7.87 3.57
CA ARG A 86 0.02 -7.53 3.09
C ARG A 86 -0.05 -6.06 2.69
N TRP A 87 -0.61 -5.84 1.51
CA TRP A 87 -0.89 -4.50 1.03
C TRP A 87 -2.19 -3.96 1.64
N GLY A 88 -2.20 -2.69 2.02
CA GLY A 88 -3.35 -2.01 2.61
C GLY A 88 -3.10 -0.52 2.88
N ALA A 89 -3.96 0.09 3.69
CA ALA A 89 -4.06 1.55 3.83
C ALA A 89 -2.76 2.25 4.29
N LEU A 90 -1.92 1.56 5.06
CA LEU A 90 -0.65 2.10 5.54
C LEU A 90 0.56 1.66 4.71
N SER A 91 0.36 0.82 3.70
CA SER A 91 1.42 0.34 2.80
C SER A 91 2.00 1.46 1.94
N GLY A 92 3.12 1.15 1.29
CA GLY A 92 3.91 2.10 0.55
C GLY A 92 5.18 2.50 1.28
N ALA A 93 6.00 3.30 0.60
CA ALA A 93 7.27 3.84 1.07
C ALA A 93 7.79 4.85 0.03
N PHE A 94 8.93 5.48 0.34
CA PHE A 94 9.74 6.19 -0.61
C PHE A 94 10.27 5.28 -1.70
N ILE A 95 9.93 5.58 -2.95
CA ILE A 95 10.38 4.84 -4.12
C ILE A 95 11.50 5.65 -4.77
N ARG A 96 12.73 5.20 -4.60
CA ARG A 96 13.94 5.91 -5.08
C ARG A 96 13.92 6.07 -6.58
N SER A 97 13.46 5.04 -7.31
CA SER A 97 13.35 5.11 -8.77
C SER A 97 12.42 6.23 -9.26
N LEU A 98 11.49 6.70 -8.43
CA LEU A 98 10.54 7.77 -8.75
C LEU A 98 10.89 9.10 -8.07
N GLY A 99 11.79 9.07 -7.09
CA GLY A 99 12.13 10.23 -6.28
C GLY A 99 10.97 10.74 -5.41
N THR A 100 9.93 9.93 -5.22
CA THR A 100 8.71 10.33 -4.50
C THR A 100 8.22 9.24 -3.53
N PRO A 101 7.65 9.63 -2.38
CA PRO A 101 6.88 8.72 -1.54
C PRO A 101 5.59 8.30 -2.25
N TYR A 102 5.28 7.00 -2.15
CA TYR A 102 3.94 6.50 -2.43
C TYR A 102 3.29 6.13 -1.10
N CYS A 103 2.41 7.00 -0.61
CA CYS A 103 1.66 6.78 0.63
C CYS A 103 0.23 7.32 0.51
N LEU A 104 -0.64 6.83 1.39
CA LEU A 104 -2.04 7.23 1.40
C LEU A 104 -2.19 8.73 1.71
N GLU A 105 -1.39 9.29 2.62
CA GLU A 105 -1.46 10.71 3.02
C GLU A 105 -1.24 11.67 1.85
N ASP A 106 -0.26 11.38 0.99
CA ASP A 106 0.02 12.19 -0.19
C ASP A 106 -1.10 12.08 -1.22
N THR A 107 -1.65 10.87 -1.38
CA THR A 107 -2.80 10.62 -2.28
C THR A 107 -4.03 11.37 -1.80
N LEU A 108 -4.36 11.27 -0.51
CA LEU A 108 -5.49 11.98 0.12
C LEU A 108 -5.32 13.50 0.01
N SER A 109 -4.11 14.01 0.26
CA SER A 109 -3.79 15.44 0.17
C SER A 109 -3.92 15.95 -1.26
N GLY A 110 -3.37 15.22 -2.23
CA GLY A 110 -3.46 15.55 -3.66
C GLY A 110 -4.90 15.56 -4.16
N LEU A 111 -5.69 14.55 -3.80
CA LEU A 111 -7.11 14.48 -4.16
C LEU A 111 -7.93 15.58 -3.45
N ALA A 112 -7.68 15.86 -2.18
CA ALA A 112 -8.39 16.91 -1.45
C ALA A 112 -8.12 18.32 -1.99
N LEU A 113 -6.94 18.54 -2.57
CA LEU A 113 -6.60 19.77 -3.28
C LEU A 113 -7.32 19.81 -4.63
N ARG A 114 -7.19 18.75 -5.44
CA ARG A 114 -7.74 18.65 -6.80
C ARG A 114 -9.27 18.78 -6.83
N TYR A 115 -9.96 18.11 -5.91
CA TYR A 115 -11.42 18.06 -5.85
C TYR A 115 -12.05 19.05 -4.87
N GLY A 116 -11.24 19.94 -4.27
CA GLY A 116 -11.71 20.89 -3.26
C GLY A 116 -12.85 21.80 -3.74
N GLY A 117 -12.84 22.19 -5.02
CA GLY A 117 -13.90 22.99 -5.64
C GLY A 117 -15.11 22.18 -6.11
N ALA A 118 -14.87 21.04 -6.78
CA ALA A 118 -15.94 20.24 -7.39
C ALA A 118 -16.71 19.37 -6.39
N ALA A 119 -16.05 18.85 -5.35
CA ALA A 119 -16.63 17.94 -4.36
C ALA A 119 -16.19 18.32 -2.93
N PRO A 120 -16.65 19.46 -2.39
CA PRO A 120 -16.14 20.01 -1.13
C PRO A 120 -16.41 19.12 0.09
N HIS A 121 -17.53 18.39 0.10
CA HIS A 121 -17.84 17.44 1.18
C HIS A 121 -16.89 16.24 1.16
N TRP A 122 -16.61 15.69 -0.01
CA TRP A 122 -15.67 14.58 -0.18
C TRP A 122 -14.24 15.01 0.14
N ALA A 123 -13.80 16.18 -0.34
CA ALA A 123 -12.50 16.75 0.00
C ALA A 123 -12.32 17.01 1.51
N ARG A 124 -13.37 17.38 2.24
CA ARG A 124 -13.31 17.46 3.71
C ARG A 124 -13.11 16.10 4.35
N ARG A 125 -13.80 15.05 3.89
CA ARG A 125 -13.60 13.68 4.38
C ARG A 125 -12.17 13.21 4.14
N LEU A 126 -11.59 13.48 2.97
CA LEU A 126 -10.19 13.16 2.68
C LEU A 126 -9.21 13.82 3.65
N ARG A 127 -9.43 15.09 4.03
CA ARG A 127 -8.57 15.78 5.00
C ARG A 127 -8.70 15.21 6.41
N VAL A 128 -9.90 14.78 6.80
CA VAL A 128 -10.11 14.09 8.08
C VAL A 128 -9.38 12.75 8.07
N LEU A 129 -9.56 11.97 6.99
CA LEU A 129 -8.90 10.68 6.82
C LEU A 129 -7.37 10.82 6.82
N SER A 130 -6.83 11.83 6.13
CA SER A 130 -5.38 12.09 6.11
C SER A 130 -4.79 12.28 7.51
N ARG A 131 -5.50 13.01 8.39
CA ARG A 131 -5.07 13.20 9.78
C ARG A 131 -5.21 11.93 10.60
N ALA A 132 -6.24 11.12 10.33
CA ALA A 132 -6.42 9.83 10.98
C ALA A 132 -5.28 8.87 10.59
N THR A 133 -4.88 8.84 9.31
CA THR A 133 -3.75 8.04 8.82
C THR A 133 -2.44 8.41 9.53
N GLU A 134 -2.13 9.71 9.65
CA GLU A 134 -0.94 10.19 10.36
C GLU A 134 -0.89 9.71 11.81
N GLN A 135 -2.04 9.70 12.50
CA GLN A 135 -2.17 9.24 13.88
C GLN A 135 -2.14 7.71 14.00
N ALA A 136 -2.64 7.01 12.98
CA ALA A 136 -2.72 5.56 12.96
C ALA A 136 -1.36 4.88 12.83
N ARG A 137 -0.41 5.46 12.09
CA ARG A 137 0.92 4.85 11.84
C ARG A 137 1.66 4.41 13.11
N PRO A 138 1.91 5.27 14.11
CA PRO A 138 2.62 4.85 15.30
C PRO A 138 1.85 3.80 16.11
N LEU A 139 0.51 3.88 16.15
CA LEU A 139 -0.35 2.90 16.84
C LEU A 139 -0.29 1.52 16.17
N ALA A 140 -0.41 1.49 14.85
CA ALA A 140 -0.28 0.28 14.05
C ALA A 140 1.11 -0.35 14.21
N ALA A 141 2.17 0.48 14.25
CA ALA A 141 3.54 0.02 14.42
C ALA A 141 3.82 -0.61 15.79
N VAL A 142 3.10 -0.18 16.84
CA VAL A 142 3.16 -0.84 18.17
C VAL A 142 2.17 -2.02 18.30
N GLY A 143 1.46 -2.36 17.21
CA GLY A 143 0.64 -3.57 17.11
C GLY A 143 -0.88 -3.35 17.24
N ASP A 144 -1.36 -2.11 17.29
CA ASP A 144 -2.81 -1.84 17.30
C ASP A 144 -3.43 -2.09 15.92
N ARG A 145 -4.02 -3.28 15.77
CA ARG A 145 -4.66 -3.69 14.51
C ARG A 145 -6.10 -3.15 14.36
N ALA A 146 -6.74 -2.71 15.45
CA ALA A 146 -8.09 -2.14 15.38
C ALA A 146 -8.06 -0.81 14.62
N VAL A 147 -7.06 0.03 14.91
CA VAL A 147 -6.84 1.30 14.22
C VAL A 147 -6.64 1.12 12.70
N VAL A 148 -5.96 0.04 12.28
CA VAL A 148 -5.78 -0.27 10.85
C VAL A 148 -7.09 -0.72 10.21
N ALA A 149 -7.91 -1.49 10.93
CA ALA A 149 -9.21 -1.94 10.45
C ALA A 149 -10.17 -0.75 10.25
N ASP A 150 -10.29 0.12 11.26
CA ASP A 150 -11.12 1.33 11.22
C ASP A 150 -10.69 2.25 10.06
N LEU A 151 -9.37 2.46 9.91
CA LEU A 151 -8.83 3.25 8.81
C LEU A 151 -9.16 2.64 7.43
N THR A 152 -9.10 1.32 7.32
CA THR A 152 -9.39 0.62 6.06
C THR A 152 -10.88 0.73 5.72
N GLU A 153 -11.76 0.65 6.71
CA GLU A 153 -13.20 0.84 6.52
C GLU A 153 -13.52 2.27 6.08
N ASP A 154 -12.93 3.28 6.73
CA ASP A 154 -13.08 4.68 6.35
C ASP A 154 -12.56 4.95 4.93
N LEU A 155 -11.41 4.39 4.57
CA LEU A 155 -10.84 4.47 3.22
C LEU A 155 -11.77 3.84 2.19
N LEU A 156 -12.34 2.67 2.47
CA LEU A 156 -13.30 2.02 1.60
C LEU A 156 -14.55 2.89 1.42
N ALA A 157 -15.11 3.42 2.50
CA ALA A 157 -16.28 4.29 2.45
C ALA A 157 -16.03 5.58 1.64
N VAL A 158 -14.84 6.16 1.72
CA VAL A 158 -14.48 7.34 0.91
C VAL A 158 -14.27 6.96 -0.55
N THR A 159 -13.63 5.82 -0.83
CA THR A 159 -13.43 5.27 -2.18
C THR A 159 -14.76 5.04 -2.90
N LEU A 160 -15.74 4.43 -2.24
CA LEU A 160 -17.06 4.15 -2.82
C LEU A 160 -17.85 5.43 -3.16
N THR A 161 -17.58 6.53 -2.44
CA THR A 161 -18.21 7.84 -2.66
C THR A 161 -17.36 8.80 -3.50
N ALA A 162 -16.33 8.30 -4.19
CA ALA A 162 -15.48 9.10 -5.04
C ALA A 162 -16.28 9.78 -6.17
N PRO A 163 -15.94 11.04 -6.52
CA PRO A 163 -16.69 11.83 -7.50
C PRO A 163 -16.55 11.32 -8.94
N ASP A 164 -15.45 10.64 -9.26
CA ASP A 164 -15.20 10.03 -10.57
C ASP A 164 -14.34 8.76 -10.44
N GLU A 165 -14.14 8.08 -11.56
CA GLU A 165 -13.40 6.81 -11.61
C GLU A 165 -11.90 6.99 -11.36
N ALA A 166 -11.32 8.13 -11.76
CA ALA A 166 -9.88 8.39 -11.55
C ALA A 166 -9.58 8.51 -10.05
N ALA A 167 -10.37 9.29 -9.32
CA ALA A 167 -10.29 9.39 -7.88
C ALA A 167 -10.55 8.06 -7.17
N ARG A 168 -11.53 7.28 -7.66
CA ARG A 168 -11.81 5.94 -7.13
C ARG A 168 -10.61 5.02 -7.30
N GLN A 169 -10.00 5.01 -8.48
CA GLN A 169 -8.85 4.17 -8.79
C GLN A 169 -7.64 4.54 -7.93
N GLU A 170 -7.31 5.84 -7.83
CA GLU A 170 -6.20 6.32 -6.99
C GLU A 170 -6.35 5.90 -5.52
N LEU A 171 -7.57 5.95 -4.96
CA LEU A 171 -7.82 5.47 -3.58
C LEU A 171 -7.85 3.95 -3.46
N SER A 172 -8.38 3.25 -4.48
CA SER A 172 -8.46 1.79 -4.50
C SER A 172 -7.08 1.15 -4.47
N ASP A 173 -6.06 1.84 -5.02
CA ASP A 173 -4.69 1.36 -5.00
C ASP A 173 -4.15 1.19 -3.57
N HIS A 174 -4.65 1.94 -2.60
CA HIS A 174 -4.29 1.82 -1.18
C HIS A 174 -5.14 0.81 -0.40
N LEU A 175 -6.16 0.20 -1.02
CA LEU A 175 -6.96 -0.84 -0.37
C LEU A 175 -6.31 -2.23 -0.52
N PRO A 176 -6.52 -3.12 0.46
CA PRO A 176 -6.25 -4.55 0.28
C PRO A 176 -7.01 -5.09 -0.94
N GLY A 177 -6.41 -6.01 -1.70
CA GLY A 177 -6.99 -6.52 -2.95
C GLY A 177 -8.41 -7.08 -2.81
N VAL A 178 -8.69 -7.72 -1.67
CA VAL A 178 -10.01 -8.27 -1.33
C VAL A 178 -11.09 -7.21 -1.06
N LEU A 179 -10.71 -5.95 -0.84
CA LEU A 179 -11.62 -4.82 -0.61
C LEU A 179 -11.67 -3.83 -1.76
N ARG A 180 -10.77 -3.95 -2.76
CA ARG A 180 -10.79 -3.07 -3.93
C ARG A 180 -12.13 -3.18 -4.66
N PRO A 181 -12.76 -2.08 -5.07
CA PRO A 181 -13.96 -2.12 -5.88
C PRO A 181 -13.74 -2.94 -7.16
N VAL A 182 -14.75 -3.74 -7.53
CA VAL A 182 -14.74 -4.48 -8.79
C VAL A 182 -15.08 -3.50 -9.90
N PRO A 183 -14.22 -3.31 -10.91
CA PRO A 183 -14.52 -2.41 -12.01
C PRO A 183 -15.62 -3.01 -12.90
N PHE A 184 -16.41 -2.11 -13.52
CA PHE A 184 -17.42 -2.51 -14.50
C PHE A 184 -16.79 -3.16 -15.72
N ASP A 185 -15.66 -2.62 -16.18
CA ASP A 185 -14.87 -3.19 -17.28
C ASP A 185 -13.59 -3.78 -16.72
N ILE A 186 -13.39 -5.09 -16.90
CA ILE A 186 -12.18 -5.77 -16.43
C ILE A 186 -10.93 -5.27 -17.17
N GLU A 187 -11.04 -4.74 -18.39
CA GLU A 187 -9.90 -4.16 -19.11
C GLU A 187 -9.28 -2.97 -18.38
N SER A 188 -10.03 -2.29 -17.50
CA SER A 188 -9.50 -1.19 -16.68
C SER A 188 -8.45 -1.66 -15.66
N LEU A 189 -8.33 -2.97 -15.43
CA LEU A 189 -7.27 -3.55 -14.60
C LEU A 189 -5.95 -3.71 -15.34
N ARG A 190 -5.91 -3.54 -16.68
CA ARG A 190 -4.65 -3.45 -17.41
C ARG A 190 -3.95 -2.17 -17.00
N ARG A 191 -2.69 -2.31 -16.57
CA ARG A 191 -1.90 -1.18 -16.07
C ARG A 191 -0.49 -1.27 -16.59
N SER A 192 0.08 -0.10 -16.86
CA SER A 192 1.48 0.07 -17.23
C SER A 192 1.98 1.34 -16.55
N ASP A 193 1.95 1.33 -15.21
CA ASP A 193 2.46 2.45 -14.41
C ASP A 193 3.76 2.09 -13.70
N SER A 194 4.31 3.08 -12.98
CA SER A 194 5.61 2.98 -12.32
C SER A 194 5.64 2.04 -11.11
N LEU A 195 4.48 1.63 -10.59
CA LEU A 195 4.36 0.76 -9.43
C LEU A 195 4.11 -0.67 -9.85
N VAL A 196 3.21 -0.86 -10.82
CA VAL A 196 2.75 -2.15 -11.28
C VAL A 196 2.46 -2.13 -12.78
N GLU A 197 2.90 -3.19 -13.43
CA GLU A 197 2.52 -3.55 -14.79
C GLU A 197 1.67 -4.82 -14.74
N VAL A 198 0.50 -4.79 -15.37
CA VAL A 198 -0.44 -5.91 -15.46
C VAL A 198 -0.81 -6.12 -16.92
N VAL A 199 -0.40 -7.26 -17.46
CA VAL A 199 -0.65 -7.61 -18.87
C VAL A 199 -1.50 -8.88 -18.92
N PHE A 200 -2.66 -8.78 -19.56
CA PHE A 200 -3.52 -9.92 -19.84
C PHE A 200 -4.36 -9.69 -21.10
N GLU A 201 -4.77 -10.77 -21.74
CA GLU A 201 -5.68 -10.78 -22.89
C GLU A 201 -7.03 -11.38 -22.47
N ILE A 202 -8.12 -10.83 -22.98
CA ILE A 202 -9.47 -11.37 -22.75
C ILE A 202 -9.90 -12.09 -24.02
N TYR A 203 -10.27 -13.35 -23.85
CA TYR A 203 -10.94 -14.19 -24.82
C TYR A 203 -12.38 -14.45 -24.36
N ALA A 204 -13.16 -15.17 -25.16
CA ALA A 204 -14.60 -15.36 -24.96
C ALA A 204 -15.03 -15.61 -23.50
N ASP A 205 -14.39 -16.57 -22.82
CA ASP A 205 -14.68 -16.94 -21.43
C ASP A 205 -13.43 -16.88 -20.52
N THR A 206 -12.31 -16.37 -21.03
CA THR A 206 -11.00 -16.59 -20.40
C THR A 206 -10.15 -15.32 -20.40
N VAL A 207 -9.61 -14.97 -19.23
CA VAL A 207 -8.52 -14.02 -19.04
C VAL A 207 -7.20 -14.78 -19.10
N LYS A 208 -6.41 -14.54 -20.14
CA LYS A 208 -5.04 -15.04 -20.25
C LYS A 208 -4.09 -14.03 -19.60
N LEU A 209 -3.65 -14.32 -18.38
CA LEU A 209 -2.69 -13.51 -17.63
C LEU A 209 -1.26 -13.79 -18.13
N ASP A 210 -0.63 -12.77 -18.70
CA ASP A 210 0.74 -12.85 -19.18
C ASP A 210 1.73 -12.48 -18.07
N SER A 211 1.53 -11.34 -17.38
CA SER A 211 2.42 -10.91 -16.30
C SER A 211 1.76 -9.97 -15.28
N ILE A 212 2.29 -10.04 -14.05
CA ILE A 212 2.13 -9.01 -13.01
C ILE A 212 3.54 -8.63 -12.54
N THR A 213 4.03 -7.48 -12.97
CA THR A 213 5.36 -6.99 -12.58
C THR A 213 5.19 -5.89 -11.55
N VAL A 214 5.78 -6.09 -10.36
CA VAL A 214 5.80 -5.10 -9.28
C VAL A 214 7.14 -4.38 -9.27
N ASN A 215 7.10 -3.06 -9.01
CA ASN A 215 8.29 -2.25 -8.77
C ASN A 215 9.22 -2.96 -7.77
N PRO A 216 10.52 -3.13 -8.08
CA PRO A 216 11.45 -3.87 -7.23
C PRO A 216 11.52 -3.40 -5.78
N GLU A 217 11.28 -2.11 -5.52
CA GLU A 217 11.33 -1.52 -4.17
C GLU A 217 10.09 -1.84 -3.33
N LEU A 218 9.00 -2.30 -3.95
CA LEU A 218 7.75 -2.70 -3.29
C LEU A 218 7.55 -4.23 -3.28
N ARG A 219 8.51 -5.01 -3.79
CA ARG A 219 8.43 -6.48 -3.75
C ARG A 219 8.41 -6.96 -2.30
N GLY A 220 7.59 -7.98 -2.04
CA GLY A 220 7.39 -8.51 -0.69
C GLY A 220 6.32 -7.78 0.12
N ALA A 221 5.99 -6.52 -0.19
CA ALA A 221 4.98 -5.73 0.54
C ALA A 221 3.52 -6.12 0.23
N GLY A 222 3.30 -7.20 -0.53
CA GLY A 222 1.96 -7.70 -0.86
C GLY A 222 1.22 -6.98 -2.00
N LEU A 223 1.83 -6.00 -2.69
CA LEU A 223 1.17 -5.27 -3.79
C LEU A 223 0.73 -6.19 -4.94
N GLY A 224 1.62 -7.07 -5.40
CA GLY A 224 1.29 -8.05 -6.45
C GLY A 224 0.17 -9.00 -6.03
N THR A 225 0.13 -9.40 -4.76
CA THR A 225 -0.98 -10.18 -4.18
C THR A 225 -2.30 -9.40 -4.24
N ALA A 226 -2.30 -8.12 -3.86
CA ALA A 226 -3.51 -7.30 -3.91
C ALA A 226 -4.03 -7.11 -5.34
N VAL A 227 -3.13 -6.92 -6.30
CA VAL A 227 -3.47 -6.84 -7.73
C VAL A 227 -4.06 -8.15 -8.23
N LEU A 228 -3.43 -9.29 -7.92
CA LEU A 228 -3.96 -10.60 -8.31
C LEU A 228 -5.34 -10.85 -7.69
N GLN A 229 -5.52 -10.52 -6.41
CA GLN A 229 -6.83 -10.67 -5.73
C GLN A 229 -7.92 -9.81 -6.38
N GLN A 230 -7.60 -8.57 -6.76
CA GLN A 230 -8.53 -7.71 -7.47
C GLN A 230 -8.91 -8.30 -8.83
N LEU A 231 -7.91 -8.80 -9.59
CA LEU A 231 -8.15 -9.45 -10.88
C LEU A 231 -9.01 -10.71 -10.73
N CYS A 232 -8.72 -11.57 -9.76
CA CYS A 232 -9.53 -12.76 -9.46
C CYS A 232 -10.98 -12.39 -9.15
N ARG A 233 -11.21 -11.36 -8.33
CA ARG A 233 -12.56 -10.90 -7.98
C ARG A 233 -13.30 -10.30 -9.16
N ALA A 234 -12.60 -9.56 -10.02
CA ALA A 234 -13.19 -9.04 -11.25
C ALA A 234 -13.54 -10.18 -12.23
N ALA A 235 -12.63 -11.13 -12.44
CA ALA A 235 -12.90 -12.30 -13.27
C ALA A 235 -14.09 -13.13 -12.75
N ASP A 236 -14.17 -13.34 -11.43
CA ASP A 236 -15.31 -14.03 -10.80
C ASP A 236 -16.63 -13.29 -11.04
N ALA A 237 -16.64 -11.96 -10.91
CA ALA A 237 -17.83 -11.13 -11.15
C ALA A 237 -18.28 -11.13 -12.63
N HIS A 238 -17.33 -11.31 -13.56
CA HIS A 238 -17.58 -11.39 -15.00
C HIS A 238 -17.71 -12.83 -15.52
N HIS A 239 -17.70 -13.83 -14.62
CA HIS A 239 -17.75 -15.26 -14.96
C HIS A 239 -16.63 -15.74 -15.90
N LEU A 240 -15.44 -15.17 -15.78
CA LEU A 240 -14.27 -15.50 -16.60
C LEU A 240 -13.31 -16.44 -15.85
N TYR A 241 -12.70 -17.35 -16.60
CA TYR A 241 -11.59 -18.20 -16.13
C TYR A 241 -10.28 -17.42 -16.20
N ILE A 242 -9.35 -17.63 -15.27
CA ILE A 242 -7.99 -17.06 -15.38
C ILE A 242 -7.02 -18.19 -15.74
N VAL A 243 -6.28 -18.02 -16.83
CA VAL A 243 -5.22 -18.93 -17.26
C VAL A 243 -3.92 -18.17 -17.46
N GLY A 244 -2.78 -18.82 -17.28
CA GLY A 244 -1.48 -18.19 -17.51
C GLY A 244 -0.35 -19.20 -17.63
N GLN A 245 0.81 -18.73 -18.07
CA GLN A 245 2.02 -19.53 -18.12
C GLN A 245 3.06 -18.98 -17.14
N LEU A 246 3.63 -19.85 -16.33
CA LEU A 246 4.77 -19.51 -15.47
C LEU A 246 6.03 -19.58 -16.34
N VAL A 247 6.59 -18.43 -16.65
CA VAL A 247 7.87 -18.31 -17.36
C VAL A 247 8.92 -17.82 -16.37
N PRO A 248 10.09 -18.48 -16.28
CA PRO A 248 11.18 -17.94 -15.47
C PRO A 248 11.61 -16.59 -16.04
N THR A 249 11.50 -15.53 -15.24
CA THR A 249 11.94 -14.19 -15.64
C THR A 249 13.47 -14.05 -15.64
N PHE A 250 14.19 -14.95 -14.95
CA PHE A 250 15.66 -14.95 -14.89
C PHE A 250 16.19 -16.34 -15.23
N ARG A 251 17.15 -16.42 -16.15
CA ARG A 251 17.70 -17.69 -16.68
C ARG A 251 18.49 -18.51 -15.65
N ASP A 252 18.86 -17.93 -14.50
CA ASP A 252 19.77 -18.53 -13.53
C ASP A 252 19.13 -18.79 -12.14
N ASP A 253 17.80 -18.66 -12.01
CA ASP A 253 17.09 -18.92 -10.74
C ASP A 253 16.12 -20.10 -10.88
N ASP A 254 16.65 -21.31 -10.75
CA ASP A 254 15.89 -22.57 -10.76
C ASP A 254 14.81 -22.64 -9.65
N SER A 255 14.87 -21.74 -8.64
CA SER A 255 13.91 -21.69 -7.54
C SER A 255 12.71 -20.78 -7.80
N ALA A 256 12.77 -19.90 -8.81
CA ALA A 256 11.75 -18.89 -9.08
C ALA A 256 10.39 -19.50 -9.49
N VAL A 257 10.40 -20.52 -10.36
CA VAL A 257 9.17 -21.16 -10.83
C VAL A 257 8.44 -21.93 -9.72
N PRO A 258 9.11 -22.74 -8.87
CA PRO A 258 8.48 -23.34 -7.69
C PRO A 258 7.87 -22.34 -6.71
N ILE A 259 8.56 -21.22 -6.43
CA ILE A 259 8.05 -20.15 -5.54
C ILE A 259 6.80 -19.51 -6.13
N LEU A 260 6.83 -19.18 -7.42
CA LEU A 260 5.68 -18.59 -8.11
C LEU A 260 4.50 -19.57 -8.18
N ALA A 261 4.75 -20.85 -8.45
CA ALA A 261 3.74 -21.89 -8.43
C ALA A 261 3.09 -22.02 -7.05
N ALA A 262 3.88 -22.00 -5.97
CA ALA A 262 3.36 -22.01 -4.60
C ALA A 262 2.50 -20.77 -4.30
N TRP A 263 2.95 -19.58 -4.72
CA TRP A 263 2.17 -18.35 -4.59
C TRP A 263 0.83 -18.44 -5.35
N CYS A 264 0.81 -18.92 -6.60
CA CYS A 264 -0.43 -19.13 -7.34
C CYS A 264 -1.36 -20.14 -6.66
N ARG A 265 -0.84 -21.25 -6.14
CA ARG A 265 -1.65 -22.25 -5.40
C ARG A 265 -2.33 -21.64 -4.17
N ASN A 266 -1.64 -20.75 -3.45
CA ASN A 266 -2.22 -20.04 -2.29
C ASN A 266 -3.40 -19.14 -2.66
N HIS A 267 -3.55 -18.78 -3.95
CA HIS A 267 -4.69 -18.01 -4.48
C HIS A 267 -5.72 -18.87 -5.23
N GLY A 268 -5.64 -20.20 -5.08
CA GLY A 268 -6.63 -21.13 -5.63
C GLY A 268 -6.40 -21.54 -7.09
N PHE A 269 -5.20 -21.32 -7.63
CA PHE A 269 -4.84 -21.81 -8.97
C PHE A 269 -4.42 -23.28 -8.93
N ALA A 270 -4.90 -24.06 -9.89
CA ALA A 270 -4.31 -25.33 -10.25
C ALA A 270 -3.06 -25.09 -11.10
N VAL A 271 -1.93 -25.72 -10.72
CA VAL A 271 -0.65 -25.59 -11.43
C VAL A 271 -0.26 -26.93 -12.04
N ASN A 272 -0.13 -26.98 -13.36
CA ASN A 272 0.23 -28.17 -14.11
C ASN A 272 1.69 -28.08 -14.59
N GLU A 273 2.53 -29.00 -14.13
CA GLU A 273 3.95 -29.12 -14.51
C GLU A 273 4.08 -29.83 -15.86
N ARG A 274 3.95 -29.07 -16.95
CA ARG A 274 4.54 -29.41 -18.26
C ARG A 274 5.69 -28.44 -18.51
N LEU A 275 6.64 -28.78 -19.40
CA LEU A 275 7.76 -27.89 -19.79
C LEU A 275 7.26 -26.43 -19.95
N GLY A 276 7.55 -25.57 -18.97
CA GLY A 276 6.86 -24.29 -18.73
C GLY A 276 5.51 -24.47 -18.04
N GLY A 277 5.49 -24.44 -16.70
CA GLY A 277 4.29 -24.71 -15.89
C GLY A 277 3.10 -23.83 -16.29
N ARG A 278 1.90 -24.41 -16.41
CA ARG A 278 0.66 -23.67 -16.71
C ARG A 278 -0.18 -23.54 -15.45
N ILE A 279 -0.83 -22.39 -15.27
CA ILE A 279 -1.77 -22.14 -14.18
C ILE A 279 -3.18 -21.90 -14.72
N ALA A 280 -4.18 -22.36 -13.98
CA ALA A 280 -5.58 -22.09 -14.26
C ALA A 280 -6.39 -21.95 -12.96
N ARG A 281 -7.34 -21.03 -12.93
CA ARG A 281 -8.33 -20.87 -11.86
C ARG A 281 -9.72 -20.76 -12.47
N SER A 282 -10.63 -21.62 -12.02
CA SER A 282 -12.05 -21.55 -12.39
C SER A 282 -12.76 -20.43 -11.62
N PRO A 283 -13.73 -19.74 -12.25
CA PRO A 283 -14.55 -18.77 -11.55
C PRO A 283 -15.33 -19.47 -10.44
N MET A 284 -15.44 -18.83 -9.28
CA MET A 284 -16.27 -19.38 -8.21
C MET A 284 -17.75 -19.13 -8.51
N SER A 285 -18.55 -20.20 -8.57
CA SER A 285 -20.00 -20.09 -8.62
C SER A 285 -20.48 -19.38 -7.35
N VAL A 286 -21.22 -18.28 -7.49
CA VAL A 286 -21.99 -17.72 -6.37
C VAL A 286 -22.95 -18.82 -5.89
N PRO A 287 -22.96 -19.18 -4.60
CA PRO A 287 -23.93 -20.16 -4.11
C PRO A 287 -25.34 -19.64 -4.41
N ASP A 288 -26.10 -20.46 -5.13
CA ASP A 288 -27.51 -20.24 -5.43
C ASP A 288 -28.24 -19.97 -4.10
N PRO A 289 -28.96 -18.84 -3.91
CA PRO A 289 -29.79 -18.68 -2.74
C PRO A 289 -30.84 -19.78 -2.78
N ALA A 290 -30.67 -20.78 -1.91
CA ALA A 290 -31.48 -21.99 -1.86
C ALA A 290 -32.99 -21.69 -2.09
N PRO A 291 -33.69 -22.51 -2.88
CA PRO A 291 -35.12 -22.35 -3.04
C PRO A 291 -35.78 -22.63 -1.69
N ARG A 292 -36.67 -21.71 -1.29
CA ARG A 292 -37.57 -21.88 -0.15
C ARG A 292 -38.49 -23.08 -0.33
#